data_AF-A0A954EBU1-F1
#
_entry.id   AF-A0A954EBU1-F1
#
_cell.length_a   1.000
_cell.length_b   1.000
_cell.length_c   1.000
_cell.angle_alpha   90.00
_cell.angle_beta   90.00
_cell.angle_gamma   90.00
#
_symmetry.space_group_name_H-M   'P 1'
#
loop_
_entity.id
_entity.type
_entity.pdbx_description
1 polymer ?
#
loop_
_entity_poly.entity_id
_entity_poly.type
_entity_poly.pdbx_seq_one_letter_code
_entity_poly.pdbx_strand_id
1 'polypeptide(L)'
;MQRSRSLLSIIGPAIVVAAVVLGPGSILTSSKVGCEYGYRMLWVVTMAGLLMVGATALSGRLGSRLERTLCGELAHQLGRPAAAFIGVVLFLVVAAFQSSNNIAVVAAFDPLLPQVSEQWPLEKLNMLKAFILVLSNGLIVATLYGFSQLYGKLEKLMIALMIMMVIGFGVNLLFAKPNLLEVFRGF
;
A
#
# COMPACT_ATOMS: atom_id res chain seq x y z
N MET A 1 32.04 -19.98 -12.49
CA MET A 1 32.15 -18.57 -12.04
C MET A 1 30.87 -18.20 -11.30
N GLN A 2 30.94 -18.23 -9.96
CA GLN A 2 29.82 -17.98 -9.06
C GLN A 2 29.38 -16.52 -9.19
N ARG A 3 28.24 -16.30 -9.84
CA ARG A 3 27.61 -15.00 -10.01
C ARG A 3 27.11 -14.58 -8.62
N SER A 4 27.87 -13.74 -7.92
CA SER A 4 27.40 -13.00 -6.74
C SER A 4 26.14 -12.23 -7.16
N ARG A 5 24.97 -12.87 -7.02
CA ARG A 5 23.69 -12.17 -7.07
C ARG A 5 23.66 -11.36 -5.78
N SER A 6 24.14 -10.12 -5.88
CA SER A 6 24.10 -9.12 -4.83
C SER A 6 22.79 -9.25 -4.05
N LEU A 7 22.87 -9.32 -2.71
CA LEU A 7 21.71 -9.38 -1.82
C LEU A 7 20.61 -8.37 -2.21
N LEU A 8 20.98 -7.21 -2.76
CA LEU A 8 20.05 -6.22 -3.30
C LEU A 8 19.12 -6.77 -4.40
N SER A 9 19.61 -7.64 -5.28
CA SER A 9 18.81 -8.23 -6.37
C SER A 9 17.78 -9.23 -5.88
N ILE A 10 17.97 -9.83 -4.70
CA ILE A 10 17.03 -10.77 -4.07
C ILE A 10 16.04 -10.01 -3.18
N ILE A 11 16.49 -8.92 -2.57
CA ILE A 11 15.68 -8.08 -1.67
C ILE A 11 14.75 -7.14 -2.46
N GLY A 12 15.09 -6.73 -3.67
CA GLY A 12 14.28 -5.82 -4.50
C GLY A 12 12.79 -6.21 -4.61
N PRO A 13 12.46 -7.45 -5.04
CA PRO A 13 11.07 -7.91 -5.10
C PRO A 13 10.37 -7.92 -3.73
N ALA A 14 11.10 -8.25 -2.65
CA ALA A 14 10.55 -8.26 -1.30
C ALA A 14 10.24 -6.84 -0.80
N ILE A 15 11.12 -5.87 -1.12
CA ILE A 15 10.88 -4.46 -0.81
C ILE A 15 9.68 -3.93 -1.60
N VAL A 16 9.56 -4.26 -2.89
CA VAL A 16 8.41 -3.83 -3.70
C VAL A 16 7.11 -4.38 -3.12
N VAL A 17 7.10 -5.66 -2.72
CA VAL A 17 5.93 -6.25 -2.05
C VAL A 17 5.64 -5.55 -0.73
N ALA A 18 6.66 -5.28 0.10
CA ALA A 18 6.47 -4.55 1.35
C ALA A 18 5.91 -3.13 1.12
N ALA A 19 6.41 -2.40 0.11
CA ALA A 19 5.97 -1.06 -0.23
C ALA A 19 4.54 -1.02 -0.80
N VAL A 20 4.14 -2.03 -1.58
CA VAL A 20 2.76 -2.14 -2.08
C VAL A 20 1.78 -2.38 -0.93
N VAL A 21 2.18 -3.16 0.07
CA VAL A 21 1.28 -3.53 1.17
C VAL A 21 1.24 -2.46 2.26
N LEU A 22 2.37 -1.81 2.57
CA LEU A 22 2.44 -0.62 3.42
C LEU A 22 2.11 0.64 2.61
N GLY A 23 0.91 0.68 2.07
CA GLY A 23 0.40 1.84 1.34
C GLY A 23 0.08 3.03 2.27
N PRO A 24 -0.03 4.24 1.71
CA PRO A 24 -0.40 5.43 2.48
C PRO A 24 -1.79 5.28 3.14
N GLY A 25 -2.71 4.51 2.52
CA GLY A 25 -4.00 4.16 3.12
C GLY A 25 -3.86 3.38 4.42
N SER A 26 -3.09 2.28 4.40
CA SER A 26 -2.83 1.45 5.57
C SER A 26 -2.20 2.23 6.73
N ILE A 27 -1.32 3.18 6.40
CA ILE A 27 -0.63 4.02 7.39
C ILE A 27 -1.58 5.03 8.02
N LEU A 28 -2.40 5.72 7.22
CA LEU A 28 -3.41 6.62 7.77
C LEU A 28 -4.43 5.88 8.63
N THR A 29 -4.91 4.71 8.19
CA THR A 29 -5.82 3.89 9.00
C THR A 29 -5.16 3.48 10.31
N SER A 30 -3.91 2.99 10.28
CA SER A 30 -3.17 2.61 11.49
C SER A 30 -2.93 3.79 12.42
N SER A 31 -2.64 4.97 11.86
CA SER A 31 -2.42 6.20 12.63
C SER A 31 -3.72 6.69 13.26
N LYS A 32 -4.85 6.60 12.55
CA LYS A 32 -6.18 6.93 13.08
C LYS A 32 -6.58 5.98 14.21
N VAL A 33 -6.38 4.67 14.02
CA VAL A 33 -6.63 3.66 15.07
C VAL A 33 -5.73 3.91 16.28
N GLY A 34 -4.46 4.24 16.10
CA GLY A 34 -3.55 4.60 17.20
C GLY A 34 -3.97 5.89 17.93
N CYS A 35 -4.51 6.87 17.21
CA CYS A 35 -5.05 8.09 17.80
C CYS A 35 -6.32 7.83 18.64
N GLU A 36 -7.21 6.97 18.14
CA GLU A 36 -8.51 6.70 18.77
C GLU A 36 -8.43 5.66 19.91
N TYR A 37 -7.63 4.59 19.74
CA TYR A 37 -7.55 3.45 20.66
C TYR A 37 -6.22 3.37 21.43
N GLY A 38 -5.27 4.28 21.16
CA GLY A 38 -3.94 4.25 21.75
C GLY A 38 -3.21 2.94 21.44
N TYR A 39 -2.54 2.39 22.45
CA TYR A 39 -1.75 1.16 22.32
C TYR A 39 -2.58 -0.14 22.30
N ARG A 40 -3.88 -0.10 22.60
CA ARG A 40 -4.71 -1.31 22.82
C ARG A 40 -4.88 -2.19 21.58
N MET A 41 -4.61 -1.67 20.39
CA MET A 41 -4.77 -2.36 19.11
C MET A 41 -3.42 -2.79 18.49
N LEU A 42 -2.30 -2.65 19.22
CA LEU A 42 -0.98 -3.05 18.72
C LEU A 42 -0.90 -4.54 18.36
N TRP A 43 -1.57 -5.40 19.14
CA TRP A 43 -1.63 -6.84 18.85
C TRP A 43 -2.28 -7.13 17.48
N VAL A 44 -3.29 -6.35 17.06
CA VAL A 44 -3.97 -6.51 15.77
C VAL A 44 -3.02 -6.21 14.61
N VAL A 45 -2.27 -5.11 14.71
CA VAL A 45 -1.28 -4.71 13.69
C VAL A 45 -0.18 -5.77 13.58
N THR A 46 0.24 -6.32 14.71
CA THR A 46 1.27 -7.36 14.78
C THR A 46 0.79 -8.67 14.16
N MET A 47 -0.42 -9.13 14.50
CA MET A 47 -1.03 -10.31 13.89
C MET A 47 -1.23 -10.13 12.38
N ALA A 48 -1.70 -8.96 11.95
CA ALA A 48 -1.82 -8.65 10.53
C ALA A 48 -0.48 -8.71 9.80
N GLY A 49 0.59 -8.19 10.42
CA GLY A 49 1.96 -8.29 9.90
C GLY A 49 2.44 -9.74 9.77
N LEU A 50 2.18 -10.60 10.77
CA LEU A 50 2.55 -12.02 10.69
C LEU A 50 1.80 -12.77 9.59
N LEU A 51 0.49 -12.56 9.48
CA LEU A 51 -0.34 -13.14 8.42
C LEU A 51 0.15 -12.70 7.04
N MET A 52 0.53 -11.42 6.90
CA MET A 52 1.08 -10.86 5.69
C MET A 52 2.41 -11.51 5.30
N VAL A 53 3.35 -11.68 6.24
CA VAL A 53 4.61 -12.38 5.98
C VAL A 53 4.35 -13.81 5.48
N GLY A 54 3.43 -14.53 6.13
CA GLY A 54 3.03 -15.88 5.71
C GLY A 54 2.43 -15.91 4.30
N ALA A 55 1.47 -15.02 4.03
CA ALA A 55 0.79 -14.93 2.73
C ALA A 55 1.75 -14.53 1.60
N THR A 56 2.65 -13.57 1.84
CA THR A 56 3.66 -13.15 0.88
C THR A 56 4.67 -14.25 0.61
N ALA A 57 5.12 -14.98 1.64
CA ALA A 57 6.04 -16.11 1.48
C ALA A 57 5.41 -17.25 0.67
N LEU A 58 4.14 -17.57 0.92
CA LEU A 58 3.41 -18.57 0.13
C LEU A 58 3.21 -18.11 -1.32
N SER A 59 2.84 -16.85 -1.53
CA SER A 59 2.65 -16.28 -2.87
C SER A 59 3.94 -16.30 -3.67
N GLY A 60 5.08 -15.97 -3.06
CA GLY A 60 6.40 -16.07 -3.69
C GLY A 60 6.78 -17.51 -4.06
N ARG A 61 6.49 -18.48 -3.18
CA ARG A 61 6.73 -19.91 -3.46
C ARG A 61 5.86 -20.41 -4.62
N LEU A 62 4.58 -20.07 -4.62
CA LEU A 62 3.66 -20.40 -5.72
C LEU A 62 4.13 -19.76 -7.03
N GLY A 63 4.41 -18.46 -7.03
CA GLY A 63 4.89 -17.75 -8.23
C GLY A 63 6.21 -18.29 -8.80
N SER A 64 7.06 -18.89 -7.97
CA SER A 64 8.32 -19.52 -8.44
C SER A 64 8.15 -20.92 -9.02
N ARG A 65 7.06 -21.63 -8.67
CA ARG A 65 6.83 -23.03 -9.06
C ARG A 65 5.79 -23.20 -10.15
N LEU A 66 4.86 -22.25 -10.29
CA LEU A 66 3.87 -22.29 -11.37
C LEU A 66 4.50 -21.81 -12.69
N GLU A 67 4.25 -22.56 -13.76
CA GLU A 67 4.65 -22.17 -15.13
C GLU A 67 3.69 -21.12 -15.72
N ARG A 68 2.47 -21.05 -15.19
CA ARG A 68 1.41 -20.11 -15.61
C ARG A 68 1.17 -19.05 -14.55
N THR A 69 0.51 -17.96 -14.94
CA THR A 69 0.02 -16.98 -13.97
C THR A 69 -0.98 -17.66 -13.02
N LEU A 70 -1.08 -17.17 -11.79
CA LEU A 70 -2.02 -17.71 -10.77
C LEU A 70 -3.45 -17.83 -11.33
N CYS A 71 -3.93 -16.82 -12.05
CA CYS A 71 -5.25 -16.84 -12.68
C CYS A 71 -5.33 -17.85 -13.85
N GLY A 72 -4.24 -18.03 -14.60
CA GLY A 72 -4.16 -19.00 -15.69
C GLY A 72 -4.17 -20.45 -15.18
N GLU A 73 -3.54 -20.71 -14.05
CA GLU A 73 -3.57 -22.02 -13.41
C GLU A 73 -4.94 -22.33 -12.81
N LEU A 74 -5.58 -21.34 -12.17
CA LEU A 74 -6.96 -21.47 -11.69
C LEU A 74 -7.93 -21.79 -12.84
N ALA A 75 -7.80 -21.12 -13.99
CA ALA A 75 -8.62 -21.39 -15.17
C ALA A 75 -8.40 -22.80 -15.74
N HIS A 76 -7.20 -23.35 -15.60
CA HIS A 76 -6.87 -24.68 -16.07
C HIS A 76 -7.41 -25.78 -15.16
N GLN A 77 -7.30 -25.61 -13.83
CA GLN A 77 -7.71 -26.64 -12.87
C GLN A 77 -9.20 -26.59 -12.53
N LEU A 78 -9.80 -25.41 -12.41
CA LEU A 78 -11.19 -25.22 -11.97
C LEU A 78 -12.14 -24.85 -13.12
N GLY A 79 -11.61 -24.65 -14.32
CA GLY A 79 -12.36 -24.19 -15.48
C GLY A 79 -12.56 -22.67 -15.55
N ARG A 80 -12.87 -22.18 -16.75
CA ARG A 80 -13.05 -20.76 -17.05
C ARG A 80 -14.11 -20.03 -16.21
N PRO A 81 -15.30 -20.60 -15.90
CA PRO A 81 -16.30 -19.87 -15.12
C PRO A 81 -15.88 -19.65 -13.67
N ALA A 82 -15.25 -20.64 -13.03
CA ALA A 82 -14.73 -20.50 -11.67
C ALA A 82 -13.60 -19.47 -11.60
N ALA A 83 -12.68 -19.48 -12.57
CA ALA A 83 -11.61 -18.51 -12.64
C ALA A 83 -12.12 -17.07 -12.89
N ALA A 84 -13.18 -16.91 -13.68
CA ALA A 84 -13.82 -15.60 -13.88
C ALA A 84 -14.42 -15.07 -12.58
N PHE A 85 -15.13 -15.91 -11.81
CA PHE A 85 -15.66 -15.53 -10.51
C PHE A 85 -14.56 -15.09 -9.54
N ILE A 86 -13.49 -15.88 -9.41
CA ILE A 86 -12.33 -15.53 -8.58
C ILE A 86 -11.68 -14.22 -9.05
N GLY A 87 -11.58 -14.02 -10.37
CA GLY A 87 -11.06 -12.78 -10.96
C GLY A 87 -11.88 -11.55 -10.61
N VAL A 88 -13.21 -11.65 -10.63
CA VAL A 88 -14.11 -10.56 -10.22
C VAL A 88 -13.95 -10.25 -8.73
N VAL A 89 -13.90 -11.27 -7.87
CA VAL A 89 -13.66 -11.07 -6.44
C VAL A 89 -12.31 -10.39 -6.20
N LEU A 90 -11.25 -10.86 -6.88
CA LEU A 90 -9.93 -10.25 -6.78
C LEU A 90 -9.93 -8.79 -7.26
N PHE A 91 -10.63 -8.49 -8.35
CA PHE A 91 -10.79 -7.12 -8.85
C PHE A 91 -11.46 -6.22 -7.81
N LEU A 92 -12.54 -6.68 -7.17
CA LEU A 92 -13.23 -5.91 -6.13
C LEU A 92 -12.34 -5.65 -4.92
N VAL A 93 -11.57 -6.64 -4.48
CA VAL A 93 -10.61 -6.50 -3.38
C VAL A 93 -9.53 -5.46 -3.71
N VAL A 94 -8.95 -5.54 -4.92
CA VAL A 94 -7.92 -4.57 -5.37
C VAL A 94 -8.53 -3.18 -5.52
N ALA A 95 -9.75 -3.05 -6.03
CA ALA A 95 -10.45 -1.77 -6.15
C ALA A 95 -10.71 -1.14 -4.78
N ALA A 96 -11.15 -1.92 -3.79
CA ALA A 96 -11.34 -1.45 -2.42
C ALA A 96 -10.01 -1.01 -1.78
N PHE A 97 -8.94 -1.78 -1.96
CA PHE A 97 -7.61 -1.40 -1.48
C PHE A 97 -7.12 -0.08 -2.10
N GLN A 98 -7.31 0.09 -3.41
CA GLN A 98 -6.93 1.33 -4.09
C GLN A 98 -7.80 2.52 -3.71
N SER A 99 -9.09 2.30 -3.39
CA SER A 99 -9.95 3.36 -2.83
C SER A 99 -9.37 3.91 -1.51
N SER A 100 -8.86 3.04 -0.64
CA SER A 100 -8.18 3.45 0.60
C SER A 100 -6.93 4.29 0.33
N ASN A 101 -6.10 3.91 -0.65
CA ASN A 101 -4.93 4.70 -1.03
C ASN A 101 -5.31 6.07 -1.63
N ASN A 102 -6.40 6.14 -2.39
CA ASN A 102 -6.92 7.40 -2.92
C ASN A 102 -7.40 8.34 -1.81
N ILE A 103 -8.10 7.84 -0.79
CA ILE A 103 -8.46 8.63 0.39
C ILE A 103 -7.21 9.20 1.06
N ALA A 104 -6.12 8.42 1.09
CA ALA A 104 -4.87 8.87 1.67
C ALA A 104 -4.21 10.02 0.93
N VAL A 105 -4.25 9.98 -0.40
CA VAL A 105 -3.77 11.08 -1.24
C VAL A 105 -4.56 12.35 -0.93
N VAL A 106 -5.89 12.27 -0.86
CA VAL A 106 -6.73 13.44 -0.51
C VAL A 106 -6.39 13.97 0.88
N ALA A 107 -6.26 13.10 1.87
CA ALA A 107 -5.90 13.48 3.24
C ALA A 107 -4.52 14.17 3.32
N ALA A 108 -3.59 13.82 2.43
CA ALA A 108 -2.29 14.50 2.33
C ALA A 108 -2.40 15.90 1.72
N PHE A 109 -3.35 16.14 0.82
CA PHE A 109 -3.62 17.46 0.23
C PHE A 109 -4.56 18.32 1.09
N ASP A 110 -5.36 17.73 1.97
CA ASP A 110 -6.33 18.45 2.82
C ASP A 110 -5.74 19.66 3.57
N PRO A 111 -4.52 19.61 4.15
CA PRO A 111 -3.90 20.79 4.78
C PRO A 111 -3.54 21.93 3.83
N LEU A 112 -3.38 21.65 2.53
CA LEU A 112 -3.04 22.63 1.50
C LEU A 112 -4.29 23.22 0.82
N LEU A 113 -5.46 22.62 1.04
CA LEU A 113 -6.72 23.08 0.46
C LEU A 113 -7.37 24.16 1.34
N PRO A 114 -8.18 25.06 0.74
CA PRO A 114 -8.96 26.02 1.50
C PRO A 114 -9.86 25.31 2.51
N GLN A 115 -9.90 25.79 3.75
CA GLN A 115 -10.81 25.27 4.75
C GLN A 115 -12.25 25.71 4.47
N VAL A 116 -13.21 24.99 5.03
CA VAL A 116 -14.65 25.28 4.87
C VAL A 116 -14.91 26.71 5.32
N SER A 117 -15.40 27.52 4.38
CA SER A 117 -15.69 28.95 4.56
C SER A 117 -16.88 29.31 3.66
N GLU A 118 -17.53 30.46 3.87
CA GLU A 118 -18.60 30.94 2.98
C GLU A 118 -18.16 30.99 1.50
N GLN A 119 -16.87 31.26 1.26
CA GLN A 119 -16.30 31.30 -0.09
C GLN A 119 -15.96 29.90 -0.67
N TRP A 120 -15.89 28.89 0.18
CA TRP A 120 -15.59 27.49 -0.15
C TRP A 120 -16.59 26.54 0.52
N PRO A 121 -17.82 26.44 -0.03
CA PRO A 121 -18.82 25.50 0.47
C PRO A 121 -18.36 24.05 0.26
N LEU A 122 -18.88 23.15 1.10
CA LEU A 122 -18.54 21.71 1.13
C LEU A 122 -18.64 21.04 -0.25
N GLU A 123 -19.63 21.40 -1.07
CA GLU A 123 -19.80 20.81 -2.41
C GLU A 123 -18.64 21.18 -3.36
N LYS A 124 -18.19 22.43 -3.34
CA LYS A 124 -17.08 22.91 -4.17
C LYS A 124 -15.76 22.31 -3.73
N LEU A 125 -15.57 22.12 -2.42
CA LEU A 125 -14.42 21.41 -1.86
C LEU A 125 -14.42 19.93 -2.25
N ASN A 126 -15.56 19.24 -2.19
CA ASN A 126 -15.67 17.84 -2.60
C ASN A 126 -15.42 17.66 -4.09
N MET A 127 -15.93 18.56 -4.94
CA MET A 127 -15.59 18.57 -6.37
C MET A 127 -14.09 18.79 -6.62
N LEU A 128 -13.45 19.71 -5.88
CA LEU A 128 -12.02 19.94 -6.01
C LEU A 128 -11.20 18.70 -5.60
N LYS A 129 -11.57 18.06 -4.48
CA LYS A 129 -10.96 16.79 -4.03
C LYS A 129 -11.14 15.68 -5.07
N ALA A 130 -12.33 15.55 -5.65
CA ALA A 130 -12.60 14.59 -6.72
C ALA A 130 -11.79 14.89 -7.99
N PHE A 131 -11.64 16.17 -8.36
CA PHE A 131 -10.83 16.58 -9.49
C PHE A 131 -9.34 16.22 -9.29
N ILE A 132 -8.79 16.48 -8.10
CA ILE A 132 -7.42 16.10 -7.74
C ILE A 132 -7.23 14.58 -7.82
N LEU A 133 -8.21 13.80 -7.35
CA LEU A 133 -8.18 12.34 -7.43
C LEU A 133 -8.17 11.83 -8.88
N VAL A 134 -9.07 12.36 -9.72
CA VAL A 134 -9.15 11.96 -11.14
C VAL A 134 -7.89 12.37 -11.87
N LEU A 135 -7.38 13.58 -11.63
CA LEU A 135 -6.15 14.08 -12.24
C LEU A 135 -4.93 13.24 -11.83
N SER A 136 -4.77 12.94 -10.54
CA SER A 136 -3.66 12.14 -10.04
C SER A 136 -3.69 10.70 -10.56
N ASN A 137 -4.86 10.03 -10.52
CA ASN A 137 -5.00 8.69 -11.09
C ASN A 137 -4.79 8.69 -12.61
N GLY A 138 -5.32 9.68 -13.31
CA GLY A 138 -5.12 9.87 -14.75
C GLY A 138 -3.65 10.05 -15.12
N LEU A 139 -2.91 10.86 -14.34
CA LEU A 139 -1.48 11.06 -14.52
C LEU A 139 -0.70 9.77 -14.28
N ILE A 140 -1.05 8.99 -13.25
CA ILE A 140 -0.41 7.70 -12.96
C ILE A 140 -0.61 6.73 -14.14
N VAL A 141 -1.85 6.60 -14.65
CA VAL A 141 -2.16 5.72 -15.80
C VAL A 141 -1.44 6.19 -17.06
N ALA A 142 -1.49 7.49 -17.36
CA ALA A 142 -0.82 8.07 -18.52
C ALA A 142 0.70 7.87 -18.46
N THR A 143 1.28 8.02 -17.27
CA THR A 143 2.72 7.81 -17.04
C THR A 143 3.08 6.32 -17.22
N LEU A 144 2.28 5.40 -16.66
CA LEU A 144 2.53 3.96 -16.75
C LEU A 144 2.42 3.42 -18.20
N TYR A 145 1.42 3.88 -18.96
CA TYR A 145 1.20 3.46 -20.35
C TYR A 145 2.06 4.23 -21.36
N GLY A 146 2.48 5.46 -21.03
CA GLY A 146 3.21 6.34 -21.96
C GLY A 146 4.70 6.05 -22.08
N PHE A 147 5.34 5.42 -21.09
CA PHE A 147 6.79 5.21 -21.10
C PHE A 147 7.18 3.77 -20.76
N SER A 148 7.78 3.07 -21.73
CA SER A 148 8.21 1.67 -21.61
C SER A 148 9.38 1.43 -20.65
N GLN A 149 10.20 2.44 -20.34
CA GLN A 149 11.38 2.33 -19.48
C GLN A 149 11.18 2.84 -18.04
N LEU A 150 9.95 3.22 -17.65
CA LEU A 150 9.71 3.80 -16.32
C LEU A 150 9.82 2.79 -15.19
N TYR A 151 9.56 1.51 -15.42
CA TYR A 151 9.47 0.52 -14.35
C TYR A 151 10.71 0.53 -13.44
N GLY A 152 11.92 0.50 -14.02
CA GLY A 152 13.16 0.53 -13.24
C GLY A 152 13.45 1.86 -12.53
N LYS A 153 12.92 2.98 -13.02
CA LYS A 153 13.03 4.29 -12.35
C LYS A 153 11.98 4.43 -11.24
N LEU A 154 10.76 3.96 -11.49
CA LEU A 154 9.65 3.93 -10.54
C LEU A 154 9.95 3.00 -9.36
N GLU A 155 10.56 1.85 -9.60
CA GLU A 155 10.98 0.94 -8.52
C GLU A 155 11.94 1.65 -7.56
N LYS A 156 12.99 2.30 -8.07
CA LYS A 156 13.95 3.06 -7.25
C LYS A 156 13.28 4.22 -6.51
N LEU A 157 12.34 4.91 -7.16
CA LEU A 157 11.57 5.98 -6.54
C LEU A 157 10.69 5.45 -5.40
N MET A 158 9.99 4.33 -5.59
CA MET A 158 9.18 3.69 -4.55
C MET A 158 10.03 3.29 -3.35
N ILE A 159 11.20 2.68 -3.59
CA ILE A 159 12.14 2.32 -2.52
C ILE A 159 12.57 3.57 -1.75
N ALA A 160 12.92 4.65 -2.45
CA ALA A 160 13.33 5.90 -1.83
C ALA A 160 12.22 6.54 -0.96
N LEU A 161 10.99 6.60 -1.49
CA LEU A 161 9.83 7.13 -0.76
C LEU A 161 9.51 6.28 0.47
N MET A 162 9.61 4.96 0.38
CA MET A 162 9.39 4.06 1.51
C MET A 162 10.45 4.23 2.59
N ILE A 163 11.72 4.34 2.23
CA ILE A 163 12.80 4.60 3.20
C ILE A 163 12.59 5.95 3.89
N MET A 164 12.25 6.99 3.13
CA MET A 164 11.95 8.31 3.67
C MET A 164 10.80 8.26 4.69
N MET A 165 9.77 7.49 4.40
CA MET A 165 8.63 7.29 5.28
C MET A 165 9.01 6.56 6.58
N VAL A 166 9.77 5.47 6.49
CA VAL A 166 10.25 4.74 7.68
C VAL A 166 11.11 5.64 8.57
N ILE A 167 11.99 6.45 7.98
CA ILE A 167 12.79 7.42 8.72
C ILE A 167 11.90 8.47 9.38
N GLY A 168 10.91 9.01 8.66
CA GLY A 168 9.97 10.01 9.19
C GLY A 168 9.19 9.49 10.40
N PHE A 169 8.64 8.29 10.31
CA PHE A 169 7.95 7.66 11.44
C PHE A 169 8.90 7.31 12.59
N GLY A 170 10.11 6.85 12.28
CA GLY A 170 11.15 6.55 13.28
C GLY A 170 11.53 7.80 14.08
N VAL A 171 11.75 8.94 13.41
CA VAL A 171 12.01 10.22 14.06
C VAL A 171 10.80 10.64 14.91
N ASN A 172 9.58 10.55 14.38
CA ASN A 172 8.37 10.90 15.12
C ASN A 172 8.21 10.07 16.40
N LEU A 173 8.56 8.77 16.35
CA LEU A 173 8.54 7.89 17.50
C LEU A 173 9.55 8.32 18.59
N LEU A 174 10.74 8.79 18.21
CA LEU A 174 11.73 9.31 19.14
C LEU A 174 11.25 10.58 19.85
N PHE A 175 10.57 11.47 19.13
CA PHE A 175 9.98 12.69 19.70
C PHE A 175 8.76 12.39 20.58
N ALA A 176 7.95 11.40 20.20
CA ALA A 176 6.75 11.02 20.94
C ALA A 176 7.05 10.42 22.32
N LYS A 177 8.28 9.92 22.57
CA LYS A 177 8.72 9.29 23.83
C LYS A 177 7.68 8.31 24.40
N PRO A 178 7.35 7.22 23.68
CA PRO A 178 6.29 6.31 24.09
C PRO A 178 6.62 5.62 25.42
N ASN A 179 5.61 5.45 26.26
CA ASN A 179 5.76 4.71 27.51
C ASN A 179 5.85 3.21 27.20
N LEU A 180 7.06 2.64 27.29
CA LEU A 180 7.32 1.24 26.95
C LEU A 180 6.42 0.26 27.72
N LEU A 181 6.04 0.60 28.97
CA LEU A 181 5.18 -0.25 29.78
C LEU A 181 3.75 -0.35 29.23
N GLU A 182 3.22 0.74 28.66
CA GLU A 182 1.89 0.74 28.03
C GLU A 182 1.92 0.08 26.65
N VAL A 183 3.03 0.19 25.93
CA VAL A 183 3.25 -0.53 24.67
C VAL A 183 3.17 -2.03 24.90
N PHE A 184 3.86 -2.57 25.91
CA PHE A 184 3.80 -4.00 26.24
C PHE A 184 2.42 -4.46 26.71
N ARG A 185 1.61 -3.59 27.33
CA ARG A 185 0.21 -3.90 27.68
C ARG A 185 -0.74 -3.89 26.48
N GLY A 186 -0.32 -3.30 25.35
CA GLY A 186 -1.07 -3.24 24.11
C GLY A 186 -0.89 -4.43 23.17
N PHE A 187 0.11 -5.28 23.47
CA PHE A 187 0.35 -6.56 22.79
C PHE A 187 -0.47 -7.69 23.37
#